data_AF-A0A6G2D6B2-F1
#
_entry.id   AF-A0A6G2D6B2-F1
#
_cell.length_a   1.000
_cell.length_b   1.000
_cell.length_c   1.000
_cell.angle_alpha   90.00
_cell.angle_beta   90.00
_cell.angle_gamma   90.00
#
_symmetry.space_group_name_H-M   'P 1'
#
loop_
_entity.id
_entity.type
_entity.pdbx_description
1 polymer ?
#
loop_
_entity_poly.entity_id
_entity_poly.type
_entity_poly.pdbx_seq_one_letter_code
_entity_poly.pdbx_strand_id
1 'polypeptide(L)' 'IPEKLQYIIVEVMVKRFNKLGSEGMTTQNVEGLSMTFEIDDFSEYEKVIKQHFSSNFEAGFKML' A
#
# COMPACT_ATOMS: atom_id res chain seq x y z
N ILE A 1 1.22 13.15 -7.09
CA ILE A 1 0.98 11.69 -7.25
C ILE A 1 0.17 11.50 -8.54
N PRO A 2 0.54 10.54 -9.42
CA PRO A 2 -0.22 10.27 -10.65
C PRO A 2 -1.69 9.98 -10.37
N GLU A 3 -2.61 10.49 -11.20
CA GLU A 3 -4.06 10.31 -11.04
C GLU A 3 -4.44 8.82 -10.93
N LYS A 4 -3.82 7.97 -11.76
CA LYS A 4 -4.00 6.51 -11.77
C LYS A 4 -3.59 5.81 -10.47
N LEU A 5 -2.82 6.46 -9.60
CA LEU A 5 -2.36 5.92 -8.33
C LEU A 5 -3.07 6.55 -7.12
N GLN A 6 -4.01 7.48 -7.32
CA GLN A 6 -4.67 8.16 -6.19
C GLN A 6 -5.54 7.23 -5.34
N TYR A 7 -6.12 6.18 -5.92
CA TYR A 7 -6.96 5.22 -5.20
C TYR A 7 -6.19 4.53 -4.05
N ILE A 8 -4.88 4.30 -4.26
CA ILE A 8 -3.97 3.70 -3.25
C ILE A 8 -3.96 4.54 -1.97
N ILE A 9 -4.00 5.86 -2.10
CA ILE A 9 -3.99 6.77 -0.95
C ILE A 9 -5.26 6.55 -0.11
N VAL A 10 -6.42 6.48 -0.76
CA VAL A 10 -7.71 6.28 -0.08
C VAL A 10 -7.73 4.93 0.62
N GLU A 11 -7.27 3.86 -0.04
CA GLU A 11 -7.23 2.52 0.53
C GLU A 11 -6.30 2.42 1.74
N VAL A 12 -5.08 2.99 1.65
CA VAL A 12 -4.14 3.06 2.77
C VAL A 12 -4.72 3.86 3.94
N MET A 13 -5.40 4.98 3.67
CA MET A 13 -6.04 5.79 4.71
C MET A 13 -7.15 5.02 5.43
N VAL A 14 -8.00 4.29 4.68
CA VAL A 14 -9.05 3.43 5.26
C VAL A 14 -8.43 2.32 6.12
N LYS A 15 -7.38 1.66 5.64
CA LYS A 15 -6.67 0.62 6.41
C LYS A 15 -6.09 1.15 7.71
N ARG A 16 -5.41 2.31 7.67
CA ARG A 16 -4.86 2.95 8.87
C ARG A 16 -5.95 3.42 9.84
N PHE A 17 -7.04 3.94 9.32
CA PHE A 17 -8.19 4.31 10.14
C PHE A 17 -8.78 3.09 10.85
N ASN A 18 -8.95 1.97 10.14
CA ASN A 18 -9.46 0.73 10.73
C ASN A 18 -8.48 0.09 11.74
N LYS A 19 -7.19 0.36 11.60
CA LYS A 19 -6.15 -0.07 12.55
C LYS A 19 -6.08 0.81 13.79
N LEU A 20 -6.59 2.05 13.72
CA LEU A 20 -6.53 3.00 14.82
C LEU A 20 -7.30 2.44 16.02
N GLY A 21 -6.62 2.27 17.16
CA GLY A 21 -7.18 1.63 18.36
C GLY A 21 -6.88 0.12 18.50
N SER A 22 -6.26 -0.50 17.49
CA SER A 22 -5.80 -1.90 17.51
C SER A 22 -4.27 -2.00 17.56
N GLU A 23 -3.63 -1.03 18.22
CA GLU A 23 -2.17 -0.95 18.36
C GLU A 23 -1.61 -2.20 19.04
N GLY A 24 -0.65 -2.86 18.40
CA GLY A 24 -0.07 -4.12 18.89
C GLY A 24 -0.82 -5.38 18.47
N MET A 25 -1.99 -5.26 17.83
CA MET A 25 -2.71 -6.38 17.23
C MET A 25 -2.37 -6.51 15.75
N THR A 26 -1.90 -7.68 15.35
CA THR A 26 -1.72 -8.04 13.93
C THR A 26 -3.00 -8.59 13.30
N THR A 27 -3.92 -9.08 14.14
CA THR A 27 -5.22 -9.59 13.75
C THR A 27 -6.28 -9.15 14.75
N GLN A 28 -7.48 -8.82 14.28
CA GLN A 28 -8.61 -8.43 15.11
C GLN A 28 -9.88 -9.14 14.60
N ASN A 29 -10.59 -9.81 15.50
CA ASN A 29 -11.87 -10.45 15.21
C ASN A 29 -13.00 -9.70 15.94
N VAL A 30 -13.98 -9.19 15.20
CA VAL A 30 -15.17 -8.50 15.73
C VAL A 30 -16.41 -9.15 15.12
N GLU A 31 -17.29 -9.71 15.95
CA GLU A 31 -18.61 -10.26 15.52
C GLU A 31 -18.54 -11.21 14.30
N GLY A 32 -17.45 -11.97 14.14
CA GLY A 32 -17.25 -12.90 13.03
C GLY A 32 -16.50 -12.33 11.81
N LEU A 33 -16.18 -11.03 11.81
CA LEU A 33 -15.27 -10.42 10.85
C LEU A 33 -13.83 -10.48 11.36
N SER A 34 -12.93 -11.07 10.57
CA SER A 34 -11.48 -11.08 10.83
C SER A 34 -10.79 -10.04 9.98
N MET A 35 -9.99 -9.18 10.61
CA MET A 35 -9.14 -8.21 9.97
C MET A 35 -7.68 -8.51 10.29
N THR A 36 -6.86 -8.67 9.26
CA THR A 36 -5.40 -8.78 9.41
C THR A 36 -4.78 -7.45 9.00
N PHE A 37 -3.94 -6.90 9.86
CA PHE A 37 -3.26 -5.64 9.63
C PHE A 37 -1.83 -5.91 9.17
N GLU A 38 -1.52 -5.51 7.94
CA GLU A 38 -0.16 -5.49 7.44
C GLU A 38 0.67 -4.42 8.16
N ILE A 39 1.98 -4.66 8.23
CA ILE A 39 2.95 -3.68 8.76
C ILE A 39 3.30 -2.66 7.66
N ASP A 40 3.42 -3.14 6.42
CA ASP A 40 3.71 -2.31 5.26
C ASP A 40 2.42 -2.06 4.46
N ASP A 41 1.92 -0.82 4.58
CA ASP A 41 0.71 -0.37 3.91
C ASP A 41 0.82 -0.37 2.38
N PHE A 42 2.04 -0.39 1.82
CA PHE A 42 2.27 -0.26 0.39
C PHE A 42 2.69 -1.55 -0.32
N SER A 43 2.99 -2.61 0.45
CA SER A 43 3.50 -3.89 -0.06
C SER A 43 2.65 -4.48 -1.19
N GLU A 44 1.33 -4.44 -1.06
CA GLU A 44 0.39 -4.97 -2.07
C GLU A 44 0.36 -4.16 -3.37
N TYR A 45 0.75 -2.88 -3.33
CA TYR A 45 0.76 -1.99 -4.50
C TYR A 45 2.12 -1.93 -5.20
N GLU A 46 3.15 -2.58 -4.64
CA GLU A 46 4.52 -2.47 -5.12
C GLU A 46 4.64 -2.79 -6.62
N LYS A 47 3.94 -3.82 -7.09
CA LYS A 47 3.90 -4.19 -8.52
C LYS A 47 3.32 -3.08 -9.40
N VAL A 48 2.20 -2.49 -8.98
CA VAL A 48 1.49 -1.45 -9.75
C VAL A 48 2.30 -0.16 -9.77
N ILE A 49 2.88 0.22 -8.62
CA ILE A 49 3.78 1.38 -8.49
C ILE A 49 4.99 1.18 -9.39
N LYS A 50 5.68 0.02 -9.29
CA LYS A 50 6.84 -0.29 -10.14
C LYS A 50 6.49 -0.27 -11.62
N GLN A 51 5.37 -0.86 -12.02
CA GLN A 51 4.93 -0.84 -13.41
C GLN A 51 4.63 0.58 -13.91
N HIS A 52 4.13 1.47 -13.06
CA HIS A 52 3.86 2.86 -13.42
C HIS A 52 5.15 3.67 -13.66
N PHE A 53 6.23 3.35 -12.93
CA PHE A 53 7.51 4.08 -12.99
C PHE A 53 8.63 3.35 -13.74
N SER A 54 8.42 2.10 -14.18
CA SER A 54 9.43 1.30 -14.87
C SER A 54 9.93 1.94 -16.17
N SER A 55 9.08 2.68 -16.89
CA SER A 55 9.46 3.43 -18.08
C SER A 55 10.36 4.65 -17.81
N ASN A 56 10.46 5.10 -16.56
CA ASN A 56 11.37 6.19 -16.18
C ASN A 56 12.76 5.70 -15.77
N PHE A 57 12.99 4.39 -15.69
CA PHE A 57 14.27 3.81 -15.23
C PHE A 57 15.26 3.48 -16.37
N GLU A 58 14.80 3.36 -17.63
CA GLU A 58 15.71 3.07 -18.76
C GLU A 58 16.62 4.24 -19.18
N ALA A 59 16.31 5.48 -18.78
CA ALA A 59 17.14 6.64 -19.14
C ALA A 59 18.40 6.80 -18.25
N GLY A 60 18.45 6.14 -17.08
CA GLY A 60 19.49 6.37 -16.07
C GLY A 60 20.62 5.33 -16.03
N PHE A 61 20.47 4.16 -16.67
CA PHE A 61 21.45 3.07 -16.58
C PHE A 61 22.22 2.81 -17.88
N LYS A 62 21.97 3.59 -18.94
CA LYS A 62 22.67 3.45 -20.23
C LYS A 62 23.82 4.45 -20.43
N MET A 63 24.41 4.92 -19.34
CA MET A 63 25.65 5.69 -19.38
C MET A 63 26.54 5.18 -18.27
N LEU A 64 27.28 4.11 -18.58
CA LEU A 64 28.63 3.72 -18.13
C LEU A 64 28.86 2.24 -18.50
#